data_AF-A0A1S1NSM6-F1
#
_entry.id   AF-A0A1S1NSM6-F1
#
_cell.length_a   1.000
_cell.length_b   1.000
_cell.length_c   1.000
_cell.angle_alpha   90.00
_cell.angle_beta   90.00
_cell.angle_gamma   90.00
#
_symmetry.space_group_name_H-M   'P 1'
#
loop_
_entity.id
_entity.type
_entity.pdbx_description
1 polymer ?
#
loop_
_entity_poly.entity_id
_entity_poly.type
_entity_poly.pdbx_seq_one_letter_code
_entity_poly.pdbx_strand_id
1 'polypeptide(L)'
;MICFSYLDPISLSQIRLTIRRARKAAPGVTILVGFWRERDPASLGRLRRAISADLLVTSLSDALDAALARARAGNAAPASPRLRQAAE
;
A
#
# COMPACT_ATOMS: atom_id res chain seq x y z
N MET A 1 -1.54 -1.83 7.78
CA MET A 1 -1.42 -1.32 6.40
C MET A 1 -0.13 -1.87 5.82
N ILE A 2 -0.11 -2.26 4.55
CA ILE A 2 1.10 -2.70 3.84
C ILE A 2 1.43 -1.64 2.78
N CYS A 3 2.67 -1.18 2.75
CA CYS A 3 3.16 -0.18 1.81
C CYS A 3 4.15 -0.81 0.83
N PHE A 4 3.86 -0.74 -0.46
CA PHE A 4 4.82 -1.06 -1.52
C PHE A 4 5.42 0.23 -2.07
N SER A 5 6.74 0.26 -2.17
CA SER A 5 7.51 1.43 -2.57
C SER A 5 8.29 1.09 -3.84
N TYR A 6 7.93 1.74 -4.95
CA TYR A 6 8.57 1.55 -6.26
C TYR A 6 9.14 2.87 -6.76
N LEU A 7 10.38 2.84 -7.25
CA LEU A 7 10.94 3.98 -8.00
C LEU A 7 10.20 4.12 -9.33
N ASP A 8 10.19 3.06 -10.13
CA ASP A 8 9.56 3.00 -11.46
C ASP A 8 8.66 1.74 -11.57
N PRO A 9 7.56 1.79 -12.35
CA PRO A 9 6.70 0.64 -12.60
C PRO A 9 7.30 -0.31 -13.66
N ILE A 10 8.45 -0.92 -13.36
CA ILE A 10 9.23 -1.72 -14.33
C ILE A 10 8.43 -2.90 -14.91
N SER A 11 7.64 -3.59 -14.07
CA SER A 11 6.79 -4.70 -14.51
C SER A 11 5.46 -4.74 -13.78
N LEU A 12 4.40 -4.40 -14.50
CA LEU A 12 3.04 -4.41 -14.00
C LEU A 12 2.58 -5.82 -13.56
N SER A 13 3.07 -6.87 -14.22
CA SER A 13 2.78 -8.27 -13.86
C SER A 13 3.37 -8.64 -12.50
N GLN A 14 4.62 -8.23 -12.23
CA GLN A 14 5.26 -8.47 -10.94
C GLN A 14 4.56 -7.70 -9.81
N ILE A 15 4.23 -6.43 -10.05
CA ILE A 15 3.51 -5.60 -9.08
C ILE A 15 2.16 -6.23 -8.71
N ARG A 16 1.38 -6.66 -9.72
CA ARG A 16 0.10 -7.36 -9.51
C ARG A 16 0.26 -8.67 -8.74
N LEU A 17 1.28 -9.47 -9.08
CA LEU A 17 1.54 -10.73 -8.39
C LEU A 17 1.85 -10.49 -6.91
N THR A 18 2.73 -9.53 -6.61
CA THR A 18 3.12 -9.18 -5.25
C THR A 18 1.92 -8.70 -4.43
N ILE A 19 1.10 -7.82 -4.98
CA ILE A 19 -0.08 -7.28 -4.29
C ILE A 19 -1.14 -8.36 -4.07
N ARG A 20 -1.37 -9.24 -5.06
CA ARG A 20 -2.26 -10.39 -4.91
C ARG A 20 -1.79 -11.32 -3.78
N ARG A 21 -0.49 -11.60 -3.71
CA ARG A 21 0.09 -12.42 -2.63
C ARG A 21 -0.08 -11.76 -1.27
N ALA A 22 0.15 -10.45 -1.17
CA ALA A 22 -0.05 -9.69 0.06
C ALA A 22 -1.50 -9.72 0.53
N ARG A 23 -2.47 -9.54 -0.38
CA ARG A 23 -3.91 -9.67 -0.06
C ARG A 23 -4.27 -11.06 0.43
N LYS A 24 -3.72 -12.11 -0.20
CA LYS A 24 -3.96 -13.50 0.22
C LYS A 24 -3.38 -13.77 1.62
N ALA A 25 -2.21 -13.22 1.93
CA ALA A 25 -1.53 -13.42 3.21
C ALA A 25 -2.16 -12.58 4.35
N ALA A 26 -2.68 -11.39 4.02
CA ALA A 26 -3.27 -10.47 5.00
C ALA A 26 -4.63 -9.93 4.49
N PRO A 27 -5.70 -10.72 4.57
CA PRO A 27 -7.05 -10.28 4.22
C PRO A 27 -7.47 -9.05 5.05
N GLY A 28 -8.16 -8.10 4.40
CA GLY A 28 -8.66 -6.88 5.07
C GLY A 28 -7.62 -5.80 5.38
N VAL A 29 -6.32 -6.06 5.16
CA VAL A 29 -5.29 -5.02 5.34
C VAL A 29 -5.29 -4.04 4.18
N THR A 30 -5.29 -2.73 4.47
CA THR A 30 -5.12 -1.68 3.47
C THR A 30 -3.75 -1.76 2.80
N ILE A 31 -3.73 -1.75 1.47
CA ILE A 31 -2.52 -1.73 0.64
C ILE A 31 -2.36 -0.35 -0.01
N LEU A 32 -1.21 0.28 0.23
CA LEU A 32 -0.75 1.47 -0.45
C LEU A 32 0.42 1.16 -1.37
N VAL A 33 0.45 1.79 -2.53
CA VAL A 33 1.53 1.67 -3.50
C VAL A 33 2.04 3.06 -3.88
N GLY A 34 3.33 3.30 -3.68
CA GLY A 34 4.02 4.50 -4.11
C GLY A 34 4.80 4.26 -5.40
N PHE A 35 4.65 5.15 -6.39
CA PHE A 35 5.49 5.22 -7.59
C PHE A 35 6.21 6.58 -7.63
N TRP A 36 7.50 6.62 -7.32
CA TRP A 36 8.20 7.88 -7.04
C TRP A 36 8.67 8.64 -8.28
N ARG A 37 8.94 7.95 -9.38
CA ARG A 37 9.42 8.55 -10.65
C ARG A 37 8.37 8.56 -11.75
N GLU A 38 7.27 7.83 -11.58
CA GLU A 38 6.16 7.88 -12.53
C GLU A 38 5.36 9.17 -12.36
N ARG A 39 5.25 9.92 -13.46
CA ARG A 39 4.56 11.22 -13.50
C ARG A 39 3.53 11.29 -14.62
N ASP A 40 3.57 10.37 -15.60
CA ASP A 40 2.63 10.37 -16.71
C ASP A 40 1.21 10.05 -16.21
N PRO A 41 0.23 10.97 -16.37
CA PRO A 41 -1.14 10.73 -15.93
C PRO A 41 -1.78 9.51 -16.59
N ALA A 42 -1.44 9.22 -17.85
CA ALA A 42 -1.97 8.06 -18.56
C ALA A 42 -1.43 6.74 -17.97
N SER A 43 -0.13 6.69 -17.68
CA SER A 43 0.52 5.59 -16.96
C SER A 43 -0.07 5.39 -15.57
N LEU A 44 -0.19 6.46 -14.78
CA LEU A 44 -0.80 6.41 -13.44
C LEU A 44 -2.25 5.92 -13.49
N GLY A 45 -3.03 6.35 -14.47
CA GLY A 45 -4.39 5.88 -14.71
C GLY A 45 -4.45 4.38 -15.03
N ARG A 46 -3.51 3.87 -15.84
CA ARG A 46 -3.38 2.43 -16.10
C ARG A 46 -3.01 1.67 -14.84
N LEU A 47 -2.02 2.14 -14.08
CA LEU A 47 -1.57 1.52 -12.82
C LEU A 47 -2.71 1.43 -11.82
N ARG A 48 -3.47 2.51 -11.63
CA ARG A 48 -4.61 2.54 -10.71
C ARG A 48 -5.72 1.56 -11.08
N ARG A 49 -5.97 1.34 -12.38
CA ARG A 49 -6.96 0.34 -12.84
C ARG A 49 -6.42 -1.10 -12.75
N ALA A 50 -5.14 -1.29 -13.03
CA ALA A 50 -4.55 -2.62 -13.16
C ALA A 50 -4.13 -3.24 -11.82
N ILE A 51 -3.88 -2.39 -10.82
CA ILE A 51 -3.37 -2.79 -9.51
C ILE A 51 -4.50 -2.66 -8.49
N SER A 52 -4.86 -3.76 -7.82
CA SER A 52 -5.89 -3.80 -6.76
C SER A 52 -5.40 -3.21 -5.41
N ALA A 53 -4.63 -2.14 -5.47
CA ALA A 53 -4.22 -1.36 -4.31
C ALA A 53 -5.36 -0.44 -3.88
N ASP A 54 -5.48 -0.18 -2.58
CA ASP A 54 -6.48 0.75 -2.05
C ASP A 54 -6.06 2.20 -2.31
N LEU A 55 -4.75 2.45 -2.24
CA LEU A 55 -4.17 3.77 -2.37
C LEU A 55 -2.99 3.71 -3.34
N LEU A 56 -2.96 4.67 -4.27
CA LEU A 56 -1.82 4.91 -5.16
C LEU A 56 -1.36 6.34 -4.96
N VAL A 57 -0.07 6.51 -4.66
CA VAL A 57 0.57 7.80 -4.38
C VAL A 57 1.82 7.97 -5.23
N THR A 58 2.22 9.22 -5.47
CA THR A 58 3.42 9.55 -6.25
C THR A 58 4.38 10.48 -5.52
N SER A 59 4.06 10.86 -4.28
CA SER A 59 4.93 11.64 -3.41
C SER A 59 5.02 11.00 -2.02
N LEU A 60 6.18 11.13 -1.38
CA LEU A 60 6.40 10.60 -0.04
C LEU A 60 5.50 11.29 0.99
N SER A 61 5.24 12.59 0.81
CA SER A 61 4.33 13.36 1.65
C SER A 61 2.92 12.77 1.61
N ASP A 62 2.36 12.51 0.43
CA ASP A 62 1.03 11.90 0.30
C ASP A 62 0.99 10.49 0.92
N ALA A 63 2.08 9.73 0.79
CA ALA A 63 2.21 8.41 1.39
C ALA A 63 2.17 8.48 2.93
N LEU A 64 2.91 9.44 3.49
CA LEU A 64 2.98 9.67 4.93
C LEU A 64 1.62 10.15 5.47
N ASP A 65 0.99 11.11 4.81
CA ASP A 65 -0.32 11.63 5.20
C ASP A 65 -1.38 10.52 5.20
N ALA A 66 -1.39 9.68 4.16
CA ALA A 66 -2.27 8.52 4.09
C ALA A 66 -2.01 7.51 5.23
N ALA A 67 -0.75 7.23 5.53
CA ALA A 67 -0.38 6.30 6.60
C ALA A 67 -0.81 6.84 7.98
N LEU A 68 -0.55 8.12 8.26
CA LEU A 68 -0.95 8.78 9.51
C LEU A 68 -2.47 8.85 9.66
N ALA A 69 -3.19 9.19 8.58
CA ALA A 69 -4.66 9.20 8.58
C ALA A 69 -5.22 7.80 8.91
N ARG A 70 -4.64 6.74 8.34
CA ARG A 70 -5.03 5.36 8.63
C ARG A 70 -4.69 4.91 10.04
N ALA A 71 -3.52 5.27 10.55
CA ALA A 71 -3.13 4.96 11.93
C ALA A 71 -4.09 5.60 12.94
N ARG A 72 -4.45 6.88 12.74
CA ARG A 72 -5.42 7.59 13.57
C ARG A 72 -6.81 6.95 13.52
N ALA A 73 -7.28 6.54 12.33
CA ALA A 73 -8.55 5.84 12.18
C ALA A 73 -8.55 4.44 12.83
N GLY A 74 -7.42 3.74 12.82
CA GLY A 74 -7.27 2.42 13.44
C GLY A 74 -7.27 2.44 14.97
N ASN A 75 -6.77 3.52 15.59
CA ASN A 75 -6.78 3.70 17.04
C ASN A 75 -8.18 3.89 17.65
N ALA A 76 -9.22 4.09 16.84
CA ALA A 76 -10.62 4.14 17.29
C ALA A 76 -11.25 2.74 17.49
N ALA A 77 -10.58 1.67 17.04
CA ALA A 77 -11.01 0.28 17.28
C ALA A 77 -10.19 -0.35 18.44
N PRO A 78 -10.81 -1.17 19.32
CA PRO A 78 -10.09 -1.79 20.42
C PRO A 78 -8.95 -2.67 19.90
N ALA A 79 -7.74 -2.39 20.37
CA ALA A 79 -6.51 -3.07 19.98
C ALA A 79 -6.60 -4.59 20.24
N SER A 80 -6.49 -5.39 19.17
CA SER A 80 -6.26 -6.83 19.32
C SER A 80 -4.80 -7.09 19.75
N PRO A 81 -4.55 -7.85 20.83
CA PRO A 81 -3.25 -7.89 21.53
C PRO A 81 -2.12 -8.69 20.85
N ARG A 82 -2.13 -8.91 19.53
CA ARG A 82 -1.30 -9.96 18.90
C ARG A 82 0.17 -9.62 18.57
N LEU A 83 0.72 -8.49 19.04
CA LEU A 83 2.12 -8.13 18.74
C LEU A 83 3.10 -8.21 19.93
N ARG A 84 2.66 -8.62 21.13
CA ARG A 84 3.57 -8.81 22.28
C ARG A 84 4.32 -10.15 22.33
N GLN A 85 3.96 -11.15 21.51
CA GLN A 85 4.51 -12.52 21.65
C GLN A 85 5.68 -12.86 20.71
N ALA A 86 6.21 -11.91 19.94
CA ALA A 86 7.30 -12.19 18.99
C ALA A 86 8.68 -11.63 19.42
N ALA A 87 8.86 -11.29 20.69
CA ALA A 87 10.10 -10.69 21.20
C ALA A 87 10.54 -11.27 22.56
N GLU A 88 10.43 -12.58 22.74
CA GLU A 88 11.14 -13.34 23.79
C GLU A 88 12.02 -14.42 23.17
#